data_AF-A0A9E4GQN1-F1
#
_entry.id   AF-A0A9E4GQN1-F1
#
_cell.length_a   1.000
_cell.length_b   1.000
_cell.length_c   1.000
_cell.angle_alpha   90.00
_cell.angle_beta   90.00
_cell.angle_gamma   90.00
#
_symmetry.space_group_name_H-M   'P 1'
#
loop_
_entity.id
_entity.type
_entity.pdbx_description
1 polymer ?
#
loop_
_entity_poly.entity_id
_entity_poly.type
_entity_poly.pdbx_seq_one_letter_code
_entity_poly.pdbx_strand_id
1 'polypeptide(L)'
;MRPPRSAGALALADGVGVLRVALVSLLWFIWVLVTWPLYAENDGSLVNPDLATVFLSAAMTALGEETMFRGLLQPVFGVALISVCFALLHMRPGSEIAFLPILGVSLTLGWLRWRHGTVAAIVAHFCYNLTLGLTAPWYGA
;
A
#
# COMPACT_ATOMS: atom_id res chain seq x y z
N MET A 1 3.20 -29.41 9.45
CA MET A 1 3.99 -29.55 8.20
C MET A 1 3.15 -29.07 7.03
N ARG A 2 3.66 -28.17 6.17
CA ARG A 2 2.95 -27.77 4.93
C ARG A 2 3.24 -28.82 3.84
N PRO A 3 2.23 -29.26 3.07
CA PRO A 3 2.49 -30.10 1.91
C PRO A 3 3.30 -29.31 0.86
N PRO A 4 4.22 -29.96 0.12
CA PRO A 4 4.95 -29.31 -0.95
C PRO A 4 3.97 -28.89 -2.05
N ARG A 5 3.91 -27.59 -2.33
CA ARG A 5 3.13 -27.06 -3.46
C ARG A 5 3.93 -27.29 -4.74
N SER A 6 3.28 -27.81 -5.78
CA SER A 6 3.91 -28.00 -7.09
C SER A 6 4.37 -26.65 -7.66
N ALA A 7 5.47 -26.65 -8.41
CA ALA A 7 6.05 -25.44 -8.99
C ALA A 7 5.03 -24.62 -9.82
N GLY A 8 4.05 -25.28 -10.45
CA GLY A 8 2.95 -24.63 -11.18
C GLY A 8 1.97 -23.86 -10.29
N ALA A 9 1.68 -24.35 -9.08
CA ALA A 9 0.81 -23.64 -8.13
C ALA A 9 1.51 -22.41 -7.52
N LEU A 10 2.84 -22.44 -7.42
CA LEU A 10 3.64 -21.26 -7.06
C LEU A 10 3.59 -20.21 -8.17
N ALA A 11 3.86 -20.59 -9.43
CA ALA A 11 3.89 -19.66 -10.56
C ALA A 11 2.53 -18.97 -10.83
N LEU A 12 1.42 -19.69 -10.69
CA LEU A 12 0.06 -19.11 -10.79
C LEU A 12 -0.22 -18.13 -9.64
N ALA A 13 0.21 -18.44 -8.41
CA ALA A 13 0.06 -17.53 -7.28
C ALA A 13 0.90 -16.27 -7.45
N ASP A 14 2.12 -16.40 -7.97
CA ASP A 14 3.05 -15.29 -8.20
C ASP A 14 2.53 -14.39 -9.35
N GLY A 15 1.94 -14.96 -10.41
CA GLY A 15 1.28 -14.20 -11.50
C GLY A 15 0.00 -13.46 -11.06
N VAL A 16 -0.80 -14.06 -10.18
CA VAL A 16 -1.95 -13.39 -9.56
C VAL A 16 -1.49 -12.24 -8.66
N GLY A 17 -0.36 -12.37 -7.98
CA GLY A 17 0.26 -11.30 -7.18
C GLY A 17 0.63 -10.08 -8.02
N VAL A 18 1.29 -10.29 -9.17
CA VAL A 18 1.67 -9.21 -10.10
C VAL A 18 0.45 -8.53 -10.71
N LEU A 19 -0.56 -9.30 -11.12
CA LEU A 19 -1.83 -8.75 -11.63
C LEU A 19 -2.57 -7.92 -10.57
N ARG A 20 -2.50 -8.33 -9.31
CA ARG A 20 -3.09 -7.57 -8.19
C ARG A 20 -2.34 -6.28 -7.90
N VAL A 21 -1.01 -6.28 -7.95
CA VAL A 21 -0.21 -5.06 -7.83
C VAL A 21 -0.52 -4.08 -8.97
N ALA A 22 -0.59 -4.58 -10.21
CA ALA A 22 -0.96 -3.76 -11.38
C ALA A 22 -2.39 -3.19 -11.27
N LEU A 23 -3.34 -4.00 -10.79
CA LEU A 23 -4.71 -3.56 -10.53
C LEU A 23 -4.75 -2.49 -9.43
N VAL A 24 -4.00 -2.66 -8.34
CA VAL A 24 -3.93 -1.68 -7.24
C VAL A 24 -3.32 -0.36 -7.72
N SER A 25 -2.27 -0.41 -8.54
CA SER A 25 -1.69 0.80 -9.17
C SER A 25 -2.67 1.48 -10.13
N LEU A 26 -3.45 0.71 -10.90
CA LEU A 26 -4.50 1.25 -11.79
C LEU A 26 -5.65 1.88 -11.01
N LEU A 27 -6.09 1.25 -9.93
CA LEU A 27 -7.14 1.78 -9.04
C LEU A 27 -6.69 3.07 -8.36
N TRP A 28 -5.42 3.14 -7.97
CA TRP A 28 -4.83 4.37 -7.45
C TRP A 28 -4.74 5.47 -8.52
N PHE A 29 -4.36 5.13 -9.75
CA PHE A 29 -4.36 6.08 -10.86
C PHE A 29 -5.76 6.63 -11.15
N ILE A 30 -6.79 5.77 -11.14
CA ILE A 30 -8.20 6.17 -11.26
C ILE A 30 -8.63 7.06 -10.09
N TRP A 31 -8.23 6.72 -8.86
CA TRP A 31 -8.48 7.52 -7.66
C TRP A 31 -7.92 8.94 -7.78
N VAL A 32 -6.70 9.08 -8.26
CA VAL A 32 -6.08 10.38 -8.54
C VAL A 32 -6.91 11.16 -9.55
N LEU A 33 -7.26 10.57 -10.69
CA LEU A 33 -8.07 11.25 -11.71
C LEU A 33 -9.43 11.74 -11.18
N VAL A 34 -10.04 10.98 -10.28
CA VAL A 34 -11.36 11.31 -9.71
C VAL A 34 -11.28 12.37 -8.61
N THR A 35 -10.29 12.28 -7.73
CA THR A 35 -10.22 13.12 -6.53
C THR A 35 -9.37 14.38 -6.70
N TRP A 36 -8.49 14.41 -7.69
CA TRP A 36 -7.64 15.55 -8.00
C TRP A 36 -8.41 16.88 -8.13
N PRO A 37 -9.53 16.96 -8.88
CA PRO A 37 -10.32 18.18 -8.96
C PRO A 37 -10.90 18.63 -7.61
N LEU A 38 -11.16 17.71 -6.68
CA LEU A 38 -11.72 18.02 -5.36
C LEU A 38 -10.67 18.56 -4.37
N TYR A 39 -9.40 18.13 -4.51
CA TYR A 39 -8.29 18.55 -3.65
C TYR A 39 -7.55 19.79 -4.18
N ALA A 40 -7.49 20.00 -5.50
CA ALA A 40 -6.83 21.15 -6.14
C ALA A 40 -7.44 22.51 -5.73
N GLU A 41 -8.71 22.53 -5.34
CA GLU A 41 -9.40 23.75 -4.93
C GLU A 41 -9.11 24.17 -3.47
N ASN A 42 -8.48 23.30 -2.66
CA ASN A 42 -8.37 23.47 -1.20
C ASN A 42 -6.92 23.56 -0.65
N ASP A 43 -5.88 23.23 -1.41
CA ASP A 43 -4.50 23.17 -0.90
C ASP A 43 -3.67 24.41 -1.23
N GLY A 44 -3.72 25.42 -0.34
CA GLY A 44 -2.82 26.59 -0.37
C GLY A 44 -1.42 26.35 0.23
N SER A 45 -1.04 25.10 0.47
CA SER A 45 0.17 24.71 1.21
C SER A 45 1.14 23.95 0.31
N LEU A 46 1.90 24.65 -0.53
CA LEU A 46 2.94 24.04 -1.34
C LEU A 46 4.28 23.92 -0.57
N VAL A 47 4.50 22.83 0.16
CA VAL A 47 5.78 22.55 0.86
C VAL A 47 6.56 21.45 0.16
N ASN A 48 7.23 21.73 -0.97
CA ASN A 48 8.07 20.74 -1.69
C ASN A 48 9.04 20.04 -0.72
N PRO A 49 8.79 18.79 -0.25
CA PRO A 49 9.75 18.11 0.58
C PRO A 49 10.97 17.80 -0.28
N ASP A 50 12.16 17.95 0.28
CA ASP A 50 13.35 17.45 -0.38
C ASP A 50 13.30 15.92 -0.51
N LEU A 51 14.13 15.39 -1.41
CA LEU A 51 14.20 13.96 -1.69
C LEU A 51 14.50 13.13 -0.43
N ALA A 52 15.30 13.66 0.49
CA ALA A 52 15.66 12.96 1.72
C ALA A 52 14.43 12.80 2.63
N THR A 53 13.61 13.84 2.73
CA THR A 53 12.35 13.85 3.48
C THR A 53 11.36 12.84 2.92
N VAL A 54 11.19 12.81 1.59
CA VAL A 54 10.33 11.81 0.93
C VAL A 54 10.82 10.39 1.20
N PHE A 55 12.12 10.14 1.00
CA PHE A 55 12.72 8.83 1.19
C PHE A 55 12.59 8.34 2.64
N LEU A 56 12.94 9.19 3.61
CA LEU A 56 12.88 8.83 5.03
C LEU A 56 11.44 8.61 5.48
N SER A 57 10.50 9.44 5.04
CA SER A 57 9.08 9.27 5.38
C SER A 57 8.54 7.94 4.83
N ALA A 58 8.84 7.63 3.57
CA ALA A 58 8.45 6.36 2.95
C ALA A 58 9.06 5.16 3.70
N ALA A 59 10.34 5.23 4.06
CA ALA A 59 11.06 4.16 4.74
C ALA A 59 10.53 3.93 6.16
N MET A 60 10.38 4.99 6.96
CA MET A 60 9.92 4.90 8.35
C MET A 60 8.47 4.45 8.43
N THR A 61 7.60 4.95 7.54
CA THR A 61 6.20 4.53 7.45
C THR A 61 6.10 3.05 7.12
N ALA A 62 6.78 2.59 6.06
CA ALA A 62 6.77 1.18 5.67
C ALA A 62 7.35 0.29 6.76
N LEU A 63 8.43 0.70 7.43
CA LEU A 63 9.02 -0.08 8.52
C LEU A 63 8.06 -0.20 9.71
N GLY A 64 7.50 0.91 10.17
CA GLY A 64 6.59 0.93 11.32
C GLY A 64 5.30 0.14 11.06
N GLU A 65 4.64 0.44 9.95
CA GLU A 65 3.36 -0.17 9.63
C GLU A 65 3.49 -1.66 9.32
N GLU A 66 4.45 -2.08 8.51
CA GLU A 66 4.59 -3.49 8.18
C GLU A 66 5.10 -4.32 9.37
N THR A 67 5.95 -3.75 10.23
CA THR A 67 6.36 -4.42 11.47
C THR A 67 5.16 -4.65 12.39
N MET A 68 4.30 -3.65 12.58
CA MET A 68 3.09 -3.76 13.39
C MET A 68 2.04 -4.68 12.74
N PHE A 69 1.56 -4.34 11.55
CA PHE A 69 0.44 -5.06 10.95
C PHE A 69 0.85 -6.44 10.45
N ARG A 70 1.98 -6.57 9.75
CA ARG A 70 2.35 -7.82 9.03
C ARG A 70 3.28 -8.68 9.88
N GLY A 71 4.12 -8.05 10.70
CA GLY A 71 5.02 -8.68 11.66
C GLY A 71 4.31 -9.15 12.93
N LEU A 72 3.58 -8.26 13.61
CA LEU A 72 2.96 -8.55 14.91
C LEU A 72 1.51 -9.06 14.79
N LEU A 73 0.64 -8.34 14.07
CA LEU A 73 -0.81 -8.60 14.14
C LEU A 73 -1.29 -9.70 13.19
N GLN A 74 -0.83 -9.70 11.93
CA GLN A 74 -1.26 -10.66 10.90
C GLN A 74 -1.01 -12.13 11.26
N PRO A 75 0.08 -12.53 11.93
CA PRO A 75 0.26 -13.93 12.36
C PRO A 75 -0.81 -14.41 13.33
N VAL A 76 -1.40 -13.51 14.12
CA VAL A 76 -2.40 -13.82 15.16
C VAL A 76 -3.81 -13.77 14.57
N PHE A 77 -4.12 -12.71 13.83
CA PHE A 77 -5.48 -12.39 13.39
C PHE A 77 -5.76 -12.72 11.92
N GLY A 78 -4.73 -13.08 11.15
CA GLY A 78 -4.84 -13.42 9.73
C GLY A 78 -4.89 -12.22 8.80
N VAL A 79 -4.85 -12.49 7.48
CA VAL A 79 -4.78 -11.46 6.42
C VAL A 79 -6.04 -10.61 6.38
N ALA A 80 -7.23 -11.23 6.34
CA ALA A 80 -8.48 -10.51 6.09
C ALA A 80 -8.79 -9.45 7.15
N LEU A 81 -8.77 -9.82 8.43
CA LEU A 81 -9.07 -8.90 9.53
C LEU A 81 -8.05 -7.76 9.58
N ILE A 82 -6.76 -8.07 9.47
CA ILE A 82 -5.71 -7.05 9.51
C ILE A 82 -5.78 -6.12 8.30
N SER A 83 -6.15 -6.62 7.13
CA SER A 83 -6.32 -5.76 5.96
C SER A 83 -7.48 -4.77 6.10
N VAL A 84 -8.60 -5.20 6.70
CA VAL A 84 -9.73 -4.31 7.01
C VAL A 84 -9.34 -3.27 8.06
N CYS A 85 -8.72 -3.68 9.17
CA CYS A 85 -8.28 -2.74 10.21
C CYS A 85 -7.30 -1.70 9.66
N PHE A 86 -6.35 -2.13 8.82
CA PHE A 86 -5.42 -1.22 8.15
C PHE A 86 -6.17 -0.20 7.30
N ALA A 87 -7.11 -0.64 6.46
CA ALA A 87 -7.89 0.27 5.60
C ALA A 87 -8.76 1.25 6.39
N LEU A 88 -9.36 0.82 7.49
CA LEU A 88 -10.14 1.68 8.39
C LEU A 88 -9.29 2.79 9.03
N LEU A 89 -8.06 2.47 9.44
CA LEU A 89 -7.15 3.46 10.03
C LEU A 89 -6.67 4.53 9.04
N HIS A 90 -6.84 4.29 7.75
CA HIS A 90 -6.52 5.25 6.70
C HIS A 90 -7.74 6.07 6.25
N MET A 91 -8.91 5.87 6.86
CA MET A 91 -10.06 6.72 6.61
C MET A 91 -9.90 8.04 7.37
N ARG A 92 -9.72 9.13 6.61
CA ARG A 92 -9.85 10.50 7.14
C ARG A 92 -11.13 11.14 6.59
N PRO A 93 -11.71 12.14 7.28
CA PRO A 93 -12.83 12.90 6.75
C PRO A 93 -12.51 13.47 5.36
N GLY A 94 -13.40 13.27 4.40
CA GLY A 94 -13.22 13.70 3.00
C GLY A 94 -12.39 12.74 2.15
N SER A 95 -12.07 11.53 2.62
CA SER A 95 -11.44 10.46 1.83
C SER A 95 -12.13 9.10 2.02
N GLU A 96 -13.43 9.10 2.32
CA GLU A 96 -14.20 7.89 2.64
C GLU A 96 -14.19 6.88 1.48
N ILE A 97 -14.11 7.38 0.25
CA ILE A 97 -14.06 6.55 -0.97
C ILE A 97 -12.71 5.77 -1.03
N ALA A 98 -11.68 6.15 -0.25
CA ALA A 98 -10.33 5.57 -0.31
C ALA A 98 -10.25 4.19 0.36
N PHE A 99 -11.30 3.80 1.08
CA PHE A 99 -11.34 2.54 1.81
C PHE A 99 -11.08 1.33 0.91
N LEU A 100 -11.77 1.22 -0.24
CA LEU A 100 -11.65 0.07 -1.13
C LEU A 100 -10.26 -0.05 -1.78
N PRO A 101 -9.68 1.03 -2.36
CA PRO A 101 -8.31 1.00 -2.85
C PRO A 101 -7.30 0.59 -1.77
N ILE A 102 -7.39 1.16 -0.57
CA ILE A 102 -6.44 0.88 0.53
C ILE A 102 -6.62 -0.55 1.05
N LEU A 103 -7.85 -1.06 1.11
CA LEU A 103 -8.11 -2.47 1.41
C LEU A 103 -7.42 -3.38 0.39
N GLY A 104 -7.48 -3.04 -0.90
CA GLY A 104 -6.78 -3.77 -1.97
C GLY A 104 -5.26 -3.77 -1.80
N VAL A 105 -4.66 -2.61 -1.50
CA VAL A 105 -3.23 -2.47 -1.17
C VAL A 105 -2.89 -3.39 0.01
N SER A 106 -3.66 -3.30 1.09
CA SER A 106 -3.39 -4.02 2.32
C SER A 106 -3.51 -5.54 2.18
N LEU A 107 -4.49 -6.02 1.40
CA LEU A 107 -4.62 -7.44 1.05
C LEU A 107 -3.41 -7.93 0.25
N THR A 108 -2.89 -7.10 -0.66
CA THR A 108 -1.71 -7.42 -1.47
C THR A 108 -0.45 -7.52 -0.62
N LEU A 109 -0.21 -6.54 0.27
CA LEU A 109 0.91 -6.56 1.22
C LEU A 109 0.80 -7.75 2.19
N GLY A 110 -0.42 -8.03 2.68
CA GLY A 110 -0.67 -9.17 3.56
C GLY A 110 -0.41 -10.52 2.88
N TRP A 111 -0.80 -10.66 1.61
CA TRP A 111 -0.46 -11.83 0.79
C TRP A 111 1.06 -11.93 0.55
N LEU A 112 1.72 -10.81 0.24
CA LEU A 112 3.16 -10.77 0.02
C LEU A 112 3.92 -11.24 1.27
N ARG A 113 3.54 -10.77 2.47
CA ARG A 113 4.09 -11.26 3.74
C ARG A 113 3.79 -12.74 3.96
N TRP A 114 2.62 -13.23 3.55
CA TRP A 114 2.30 -14.66 3.69
C TRP A 114 3.21 -15.54 2.83
N ARG A 115 3.70 -15.02 1.71
CA ARG A 115 4.50 -15.74 0.72
C ARG A 115 6.02 -15.58 0.91
N HIS A 116 6.47 -14.37 1.22
CA HIS A 116 7.89 -13.98 1.21
C HIS A 116 8.38 -13.35 2.53
N GLY A 117 7.49 -13.22 3.53
CA GLY A 117 7.84 -12.68 4.85
C GLY A 117 7.72 -11.16 4.97
N THR A 118 7.88 -10.63 6.19
CA THR A 118 7.62 -9.23 6.53
C THR A 118 8.56 -8.26 5.81
N VAL A 119 9.83 -8.63 5.59
CA VAL A 119 10.80 -7.80 4.86
C VAL A 119 10.34 -7.53 3.42
N ALA A 120 9.76 -8.52 2.74
CA ALA A 120 9.21 -8.33 1.40
C ALA A 120 8.06 -7.33 1.40
N ALA A 121 7.19 -7.36 2.41
CA ALA A 121 6.11 -6.39 2.58
C ALA A 121 6.65 -4.98 2.89
N ILE A 122 7.67 -4.86 3.75
CA ILE A 122 8.36 -3.59 4.03
C ILE A 122 8.91 -2.98 2.74
N VAL A 123 9.65 -3.75 1.93
CA VAL A 123 10.24 -3.25 0.68
C VAL A 123 9.15 -2.84 -0.32
N ALA A 124 8.10 -3.65 -0.48
CA ALA A 124 7.01 -3.33 -1.40
C ALA A 124 6.24 -2.06 -0.96
N HIS A 125 5.95 -1.93 0.33
CA HIS A 125 5.28 -0.75 0.87
C HIS A 125 6.18 0.49 0.79
N PHE A 126 7.47 0.35 1.08
CA PHE A 126 8.45 1.42 0.87
C PHE A 126 8.47 1.90 -0.57
N CYS A 127 8.56 0.98 -1.55
CA CYS A 127 8.53 1.34 -2.96
C CYS A 127 7.21 2.02 -3.35
N TYR A 128 6.07 1.53 -2.85
CA TYR A 128 4.76 2.17 -3.06
C TYR A 128 4.74 3.61 -2.53
N ASN A 129 5.19 3.84 -1.29
CA ASN A 129 5.24 5.17 -0.67
C ASN A 129 6.28 6.09 -1.31
N LEU A 130 7.43 5.56 -1.71
CA LEU A 130 8.47 6.32 -2.39
C LEU A 130 7.99 6.77 -3.77
N THR A 131 7.41 5.87 -4.57
CA THR A 131 6.82 6.23 -5.86
C THR A 131 5.74 7.27 -5.64
N LEU A 132 4.83 7.07 -4.68
CA LEU A 132 3.80 8.03 -4.33
C LEU A 132 4.39 9.41 -4.01
N GLY A 133 5.39 9.50 -3.14
CA GLY A 133 6.00 10.76 -2.75
C GLY A 133 6.81 11.44 -3.85
N LEU A 134 7.43 10.67 -4.75
CA LEU A 134 8.16 11.19 -5.92
C LEU A 134 7.22 11.64 -7.04
N THR A 135 6.08 10.95 -7.21
CA THR A 135 5.03 11.28 -8.19
C THR A 135 3.93 12.14 -7.59
N ALA A 136 4.09 12.59 -6.35
CA ALA A 136 3.30 13.65 -5.74
C ALA A 136 4.08 14.98 -5.78
N PRO A 137 4.48 15.52 -6.95
CA PRO A 137 4.65 16.95 -7.02
C PRO A 137 3.26 17.56 -6.82
N TRP A 138 3.19 18.49 -5.88
CA TRP A 138 2.18 19.53 -5.71
C TRP A 138 1.08 19.46 -6.72
N TYR A 139 -0.08 19.16 -6.17
CA TYR A 139 -1.38 19.28 -6.77
C TYR A 139 -1.71 20.77 -7.09
N GLY A 140 -0.81 21.43 -7.84
CA GLY A 140 -0.81 22.82 -8.28
C GLY A 140 0.41 23.10 -9.16
N ALA A 141 0.30 22.78 -10.46
CA ALA A 141 1.06 23.37 -11.56
C ALA A 141 0.14 23.47 -12.78
#